data_AF-A0A7J9L7M3-F1
#
_entry.id   AF-A0A7J9L7M3-F1
#
_cell.length_a   1.000
_cell.length_b   1.000
_cell.length_c   1.000
_cell.angle_alpha   90.00
_cell.angle_beta   90.00
_cell.angle_gamma   90.00
#
_symmetry.space_group_name_H-M   'P 1'
#
loop_
_entity.id
_entity.type
_entity.pdbx_description
1 polymer ?
#
loop_
_entity_poly.entity_id
_entity_poly.type
_entity_poly.pdbx_seq_one_letter_code
_entity_poly.pdbx_strand_id
1 'polypeptide(L)'
;MKISECNFTDADFNMICHQWCLLAIEFQSGTTFLGNRFVDLYLKVGSFHDVSKVFEEINDKNVISWNIWLNGLLKFRHFKKACSLFDEMPEKDVVSWNSMISGCG
;
A
#
# COMPACT_ATOMS: atom_id res chain seq x y z
N MET A 1 21.42 -3.79 -17.47
CA MET A 1 20.28 -4.73 -17.38
C MET A 1 19.02 -3.91 -17.63
N LYS A 2 18.41 -4.03 -18.82
CA LYS A 2 17.23 -3.24 -19.21
C LYS A 2 16.00 -3.87 -18.56
N ILE A 3 15.22 -3.08 -17.83
CA ILE A 3 14.03 -3.49 -17.06
C ILE A 3 12.82 -3.75 -17.98
N SER A 4 13.00 -3.72 -19.30
CA SER A 4 11.88 -3.61 -20.26
C SER A 4 11.26 -4.93 -20.72
N GLU A 5 11.73 -6.10 -20.28
CA GLU A 5 11.23 -7.39 -20.81
C GLU A 5 11.14 -8.52 -19.77
N CYS A 6 10.94 -8.20 -18.49
CA CYS A 6 10.58 -9.24 -17.53
C CYS A 6 9.06 -9.33 -17.41
N ASN A 7 8.48 -10.33 -18.08
CA ASN A 7 7.11 -10.79 -17.83
C ASN A 7 7.09 -11.46 -16.44
N PHE A 8 6.84 -10.65 -15.40
CA PHE A 8 6.71 -11.11 -14.01
C PHE A 8 5.27 -11.53 -13.73
N THR A 9 4.98 -12.83 -13.80
CA THR A 9 3.73 -13.39 -13.28
C THR A 9 3.92 -13.87 -11.83
N ASP A 10 3.52 -13.01 -10.89
CA ASP A 10 2.65 -13.25 -9.71
C ASP A 10 3.04 -14.02 -8.43
N ALA A 11 4.20 -14.66 -8.24
CA ALA A 11 4.51 -15.28 -6.92
C ALA A 11 5.92 -15.02 -6.39
N ASP A 12 6.94 -15.21 -7.24
CA ASP A 12 8.33 -15.21 -6.78
C ASP A 12 8.83 -13.83 -6.36
N PHE A 13 8.38 -12.76 -7.05
CA PHE A 13 8.72 -11.39 -6.68
C PHE A 13 8.07 -10.96 -5.36
N ASN A 14 6.80 -11.34 -5.16
CA ASN A 14 6.07 -11.05 -3.93
C ASN A 14 6.69 -11.77 -2.73
N MET A 15 7.14 -13.01 -2.90
CA MET A 15 7.80 -13.80 -1.86
C MET A 15 9.17 -13.23 -1.48
N ILE A 16 9.99 -12.82 -2.45
CA ILE A 16 11.31 -12.20 -2.17
C ILE A 16 11.12 -10.82 -1.50
N CYS A 17 10.20 -10.00 -2.00
CA CYS A 17 9.90 -8.71 -1.38
C CYS A 17 9.30 -8.85 0.02
N HIS A 18 8.39 -9.80 0.26
CA HIS A 18 7.77 -10.01 1.58
C HIS A 18 8.78 -10.60 2.58
N GLN A 19 9.61 -11.55 2.15
CA GLN A 19 10.66 -12.13 3.00
C GLN A 19 11.71 -11.07 3.38
N TRP A 20 12.10 -10.18 2.46
CA TRP A 20 12.94 -9.03 2.78
C TRP A 20 12.21 -7.94 3.57
N CYS A 21 10.90 -7.77 3.38
CA CYS A 21 10.09 -6.86 4.20
C CYS A 21 10.13 -7.30 5.67
N LEU A 22 9.85 -8.57 5.95
CA LEU A 22 9.91 -9.14 7.30
C LEU A 22 11.30 -9.00 7.94
N LEU A 23 12.37 -9.26 7.17
CA LEU A 23 13.75 -9.12 7.67
C LEU A 23 14.18 -7.65 7.86
N ALA A 24 13.64 -6.71 7.08
CA ALA A 24 13.95 -5.29 7.19
C ALA A 24 13.13 -4.58 8.29
N ILE A 25 11.95 -5.09 8.64
CA ILE A 25 11.06 -4.51 9.66
C ILE A 25 11.62 -4.71 11.09
N GLU A 26 12.47 -5.70 11.30
CA GLU A 26 13.18 -5.90 12.58
C GLU A 26 14.31 -4.87 12.84
N PHE A 27 14.71 -4.05 11.86
CA PHE A 27 15.82 -3.11 12.00
C PHE A 27 15.38 -1.63 11.95
N GLN A 28 15.65 -0.91 13.03
CA GLN A 28 15.13 0.42 13.41
C GLN A 28 15.02 1.52 12.32
N SER A 29 13.97 2.35 12.47
CA SER A 29 13.79 3.75 12.02
C SER A 29 13.48 4.07 10.55
N GLY A 30 13.52 3.10 9.62
CA GLY A 30 13.16 3.31 8.20
C GLY A 30 11.78 2.77 7.76
N THR A 31 10.97 2.30 8.71
CA THR A 31 9.87 1.33 8.46
C THR A 31 8.68 1.92 7.71
N THR A 32 8.25 3.15 8.01
CA THR A 32 7.08 3.76 7.34
C THR A 32 7.36 4.12 5.89
N PHE A 33 8.55 4.66 5.59
CA PHE A 33 8.92 5.00 4.21
C PHE A 33 9.01 3.75 3.33
N LEU A 34 9.73 2.72 3.80
CA LEU A 34 9.85 1.46 3.08
C LEU A 34 8.50 0.74 2.99
N GLY A 35 7.73 0.69 4.08
CA GLY A 35 6.38 0.14 4.09
C GLY A 35 5.47 0.80 3.07
N ASN A 36 5.47 2.13 3.00
CA ASN A 36 4.71 2.88 1.98
C ASN A 36 5.12 2.50 0.55
N ARG A 37 6.40 2.27 0.32
CA ARG A 37 6.90 1.84 -0.99
C ARG A 37 6.46 0.43 -1.34
N PHE A 38 6.45 -0.48 -0.38
CA PHE A 38 5.95 -1.84 -0.56
C PHE A 38 4.43 -1.85 -0.80
N VAL A 39 3.66 -1.07 -0.05
CA VAL A 39 2.21 -0.88 -0.28
C VAL A 39 1.96 -0.43 -1.72
N ASP A 40 2.65 0.61 -2.21
CA ASP A 40 2.54 1.09 -3.61
C ASP A 40 2.92 0.01 -4.63
N LEU A 41 3.96 -0.78 -4.34
CA LEU A 41 4.41 -1.89 -5.21
C LEU A 41 3.36 -3.00 -5.32
N TYR A 42 2.86 -3.51 -4.19
CA TYR A 42 1.84 -4.57 -4.18
C TYR A 42 0.51 -4.10 -4.77
N LEU A 43 0.15 -2.82 -4.60
CA LEU A 43 -0.99 -2.22 -5.31
C LEU A 43 -0.81 -2.23 -6.83
N LYS A 44 0.40 -1.97 -7.35
CA LYS A 44 0.66 -2.02 -8.79
C LYS A 44 0.49 -3.42 -9.39
N VAL A 45 0.78 -4.45 -8.60
CA VAL A 45 0.57 -5.86 -8.97
C VAL A 45 -0.87 -6.32 -8.67
N GLY A 46 -1.64 -5.57 -7.89
CA GLY A 46 -3.02 -5.90 -7.53
C GLY A 46 -3.16 -6.89 -6.36
N SER A 47 -2.10 -7.15 -5.60
CA SER A 47 -2.13 -8.05 -4.43
C SER A 47 -2.62 -7.32 -3.18
N PHE A 48 -3.94 -7.22 -2.99
CA PHE A 48 -4.53 -6.55 -1.81
C PHE A 48 -4.24 -7.24 -0.48
N HIS A 49 -3.97 -8.56 -0.52
CA HIS A 49 -3.63 -9.34 0.66
C HIS A 49 -2.28 -8.91 1.22
N ASP A 50 -1.26 -8.83 0.35
CA ASP A 50 0.08 -8.40 0.75
C ASP A 50 0.11 -6.91 1.12
N VAL A 51 -0.70 -6.08 0.45
CA VAL A 51 -0.90 -4.69 0.87
C VAL A 51 -1.41 -4.61 2.31
N SER A 52 -2.41 -5.43 2.68
CA SER A 52 -2.98 -5.43 4.03
C SER A 52 -1.93 -5.81 5.06
N LYS A 53 -1.19 -6.90 4.82
CA LYS A 53 -0.13 -7.38 5.73
C LYS A 53 0.96 -6.35 5.95
N VAL A 54 1.55 -5.85 4.86
CA VAL A 54 2.62 -4.85 4.94
C VAL A 54 2.12 -3.59 5.62
N PHE A 55 0.91 -3.15 5.29
CA PHE A 55 0.32 -1.99 5.94
C PHE A 55 0.17 -2.23 7.44
N GLU A 56 -0.37 -3.36 7.87
CA GLU A 56 -0.51 -3.74 9.28
C GLU A 56 0.84 -3.73 10.02
N GLU A 57 1.91 -4.20 9.38
CA GLU A 57 3.28 -4.23 9.92
C GLU A 57 3.97 -2.85 10.03
N ILE A 58 3.44 -1.80 9.39
CA ILE A 58 3.95 -0.43 9.58
C ILE A 58 3.64 0.02 11.01
N ASN A 59 4.66 0.16 11.86
CA ASN A 59 4.47 0.57 13.25
C ASN A 59 3.93 2.02 13.40
N ASP A 60 4.43 2.97 12.60
CA ASP A 60 4.04 4.39 12.65
C ASP A 60 3.37 4.81 11.34
N LYS A 61 2.13 4.34 11.13
CA LYS A 61 1.32 4.65 9.95
C LYS A 61 0.97 6.14 9.97
N ASN A 62 1.52 6.89 9.03
CA ASN A 62 1.18 8.30 8.86
C ASN A 62 0.12 8.49 7.78
N VAL A 63 -0.38 9.71 7.62
CA VAL A 63 -1.41 10.05 6.61
C VAL A 63 -1.04 9.61 5.19
N ILE A 64 0.26 9.56 4.87
CA ILE A 64 0.75 9.09 3.56
C ILE A 64 0.50 7.59 3.40
N SER A 65 0.77 6.76 4.43
CA SER A 65 0.50 5.32 4.41
C SER A 65 -0.96 5.05 4.08
N TRP A 66 -1.87 5.73 4.79
CA TRP A 66 -3.32 5.59 4.59
C TRP A 66 -3.76 6.05 3.20
N ASN A 67 -3.27 7.20 2.75
CA ASN A 67 -3.61 7.74 1.43
C ASN A 67 -3.16 6.82 0.28
N ILE A 68 -2.01 6.16 0.38
CA ILE A 68 -1.56 5.19 -0.63
C ILE A 68 -2.54 4.02 -0.72
N TRP A 69 -2.91 3.43 0.42
CA TRP A 69 -3.83 2.30 0.42
C TRP A 69 -5.24 2.69 -0.04
N LEU A 70 -5.73 3.84 0.42
CA LEU A 70 -7.01 4.40 0.01
C LEU A 70 -7.09 4.61 -1.51
N ASN A 71 -6.09 5.27 -2.08
CA ASN A 71 -6.00 5.50 -3.52
C ASN A 71 -5.93 4.19 -4.31
N GLY A 72 -5.21 3.20 -3.78
CA GLY A 72 -5.19 1.85 -4.33
C GLY A 72 -6.59 1.25 -4.42
N LEU A 73 -7.32 1.23 -3.32
CA LEU A 73 -8.69 0.68 -3.27
C LEU A 73 -9.64 1.38 -4.24
N LEU A 74 -9.58 2.72 -4.30
CA LEU A 74 -10.40 3.51 -5.23
C LEU A 74 -10.06 3.22 -6.69
N LYS A 75 -8.76 3.13 -7.03
CA LYS A 75 -8.29 2.81 -8.40
C LYS A 75 -8.81 1.46 -8.91
N PHE A 76 -8.89 0.47 -8.02
CA PHE A 76 -9.43 -0.86 -8.34
C PHE A 76 -10.93 -1.01 -8.03
N ARG A 77 -11.64 0.11 -7.81
CA ARG A 77 -13.10 0.15 -7.59
C ARG A 77 -13.58 -0.63 -6.35
N HIS A 78 -12.71 -0.83 -5.36
CA HIS A 78 -13.07 -1.41 -4.06
C HIS A 78 -13.66 -0.36 -3.10
N PHE A 79 -14.72 0.33 -3.54
CA PHE A 79 -15.29 1.49 -2.83
C PHE A 79 -15.70 1.20 -1.39
N LYS A 80 -16.34 0.06 -1.14
CA LYS A 80 -16.76 -0.32 0.22
C LYS A 80 -15.57 -0.38 1.18
N LYS A 81 -14.47 -0.99 0.76
CA LYS A 81 -13.24 -1.09 1.56
C LYS A 81 -12.55 0.27 1.66
N ALA A 82 -12.58 1.09 0.60
CA ALA A 82 -12.07 2.45 0.63
C ALA A 82 -12.79 3.32 1.67
N CYS A 83 -14.13 3.26 1.73
CA CYS A 83 -14.90 3.98 2.75
C CYS A 83 -14.55 3.52 4.16
N SER A 84 -14.52 2.19 4.40
CA SER A 84 -14.13 1.65 5.71
C SER A 84 -12.72 2.09 6.11
N LEU A 85 -11.76 2.03 5.17
CA LEU A 85 -10.40 2.47 5.42
C LEU A 85 -10.33 3.97 5.71
N PHE A 86 -11.07 4.79 4.98
CA PHE A 86 -11.17 6.23 5.22
C PHE A 86 -11.74 6.52 6.61
N ASP A 87 -12.78 5.81 7.03
CA ASP A 87 -13.38 5.98 8.36
C ASP A 87 -12.39 5.63 9.47
N GLU A 88 -11.58 4.59 9.28
CA GLU A 88 -10.52 4.16 10.20
C GLU A 88 -9.32 5.12 10.31
N MET A 89 -9.12 6.01 9.32
CA MET A 89 -7.98 6.95 9.34
C MET A 89 -8.03 7.87 10.58
N PRO A 90 -6.98 7.87 11.43
CA PRO A 90 -6.93 8.70 12.63
C PRO A 90 -6.84 10.20 12.29
N GLU A 91 -6.11 10.52 11.22
CA GLU A 91 -5.99 11.87 10.67
C GLU A 91 -6.29 11.82 9.16
N LYS A 92 -7.00 12.85 8.67
CA LYS A 92 -7.40 12.99 7.27
C LYS A 92 -6.89 14.32 6.76
N ASP A 93 -6.17 14.31 5.64
CA ASP A 93 -5.68 15.52 5.01
C ASP A 93 -6.49 15.85 3.73
N VAL A 94 -6.12 16.95 3.08
CA VAL A 94 -6.76 17.38 1.83
C VAL A 94 -6.70 16.29 0.75
N VAL A 95 -5.64 15.47 0.74
CA VAL A 95 -5.51 14.36 -0.20
C VAL A 95 -6.55 13.29 0.10
N SER A 96 -6.73 12.89 1.37
CA SER A 96 -7.74 11.89 1.76
C SER A 96 -9.14 12.27 1.30
N TRP A 97 -9.54 13.53 1.51
CA TRP A 97 -10.85 14.05 1.10
C TRP A 97 -11.01 14.12 -0.42
N ASN A 98 -10.01 14.66 -1.12
CA ASN A 98 -10.02 14.77 -2.58
C ASN A 98 -10.09 13.40 -3.24
N SER A 99 -9.41 12.39 -2.67
CA SER A 99 -9.45 11.01 -3.15
C SER A 99 -10.86 10.43 -3.05
N MET A 100 -11.55 10.60 -1.92
CA MET A 100 -12.92 10.10 -1.75
C MET A 100 -13.91 10.78 -2.72
N ILE A 101 -13.81 12.09 -2.88
CA ILE A 101 -14.67 12.86 -3.80
C ILE A 101 -14.41 12.43 -5.26
N SER A 102 -13.14 12.34 -5.65
CA SER A 102 -12.74 11.98 -7.01
C SER A 102 -13.03 10.51 -7.34
N GLY A 103 -12.95 9.62 -6.36
CA GLY A 103 -13.23 8.20 -6.52
C GLY A 103 -14.71 7.88 -6.67
N CYS A 104 -15.61 8.74 -6.19
CA CYS A 104 -17.06 8.58 -6.34
C CYS A 104 -17.61 9.04 -7.70
N GLY A 105 -16.82 9.75 -8.52
CA GLY A 105 -17.20 10.21 -9.86
C GLY A 105 -16.87 9.20 -10.96
#